data_AF-A0AAV8PNR0-F1
#
_entry.id   AF-A0AAV8PNR0-F1
#
_cell.length_a   1.000
_cell.length_b   1.000
_cell.length_c   1.000
_cell.angle_alpha   90.00
_cell.angle_beta   90.00
_cell.angle_gamma   90.00
#
_symmetry.space_group_name_H-M   'P 1'
#
loop_
_entity.id
_entity.type
_entity.pdbx_description
1 polymer ?
#
loop_
_entity_poly.entity_id
_entity_poly.type
_entity_poly.pdbx_seq_one_letter_code
_entity_poly.pdbx_strand_id
1 'polypeptide(L)'
;MAAEIPFALARANSAASHRPANLNNVPFRCHLPPPPFRPRPSSLVTMIPDKGAALRRGRSLAARSMSSSSPSPSSSSSSFGSRLEETVKKTIADHPIVIYSKTWCSYSMEVKSLFKRVGVQPQVIELDELGPQGPQLQKALERLTGQHTVPNVFIGGKHIGGCTDTVKLHQKGELTALLSKLNIGTEN
;
A
#
# COMPACT_ATOMS: atom_id res chain seq x y z
N MET A 1 22.25 -34.27 67.84
CA MET A 1 21.13 -33.37 67.49
C MET A 1 21.69 -32.33 66.55
N ALA A 2 21.36 -32.43 65.25
CA ALA A 2 21.62 -31.48 64.14
C ALA A 2 23.08 -31.02 63.89
N ALA A 3 23.56 -30.81 62.67
CA ALA A 3 23.22 -31.22 61.32
C ALA A 3 24.44 -30.82 60.48
N GLU A 4 25.14 -31.80 59.92
CA GLU A 4 26.20 -31.61 58.94
C GLU A 4 25.55 -31.23 57.60
N ILE A 5 25.98 -30.14 56.96
CA ILE A 5 25.59 -29.78 55.59
C ILE A 5 26.81 -29.97 54.68
N PRO A 6 26.92 -31.06 53.91
CA PRO A 6 27.89 -31.15 52.84
C PRO A 6 27.36 -30.53 51.55
N PHE A 7 28.24 -29.70 51.00
CA PHE A 7 28.37 -29.19 49.64
C PHE A 7 27.75 -30.12 48.56
N ALA A 8 26.55 -29.77 48.07
CA ALA A 8 25.94 -30.45 46.94
C ALA A 8 26.56 -29.97 45.63
N LEU A 9 27.37 -30.84 45.05
CA LEU A 9 27.95 -30.75 43.72
C LEU A 9 26.87 -30.48 42.67
N ALA A 10 27.14 -29.49 41.82
CA ALA A 10 26.31 -29.03 40.72
C ALA A 10 25.93 -30.19 39.77
N ARG A 11 24.63 -30.41 39.64
CA ARG A 11 24.04 -31.33 38.68
C ARG A 11 24.06 -30.68 37.30
N ALA A 12 24.62 -31.42 36.34
CA ALA A 12 24.69 -31.11 34.93
C ALA A 12 23.34 -30.62 34.36
N ASN A 13 23.39 -29.52 33.60
CA ASN A 13 22.45 -29.32 32.51
C ASN A 13 23.25 -29.35 31.21
N SER A 14 23.26 -30.55 30.63
CA SER A 14 23.74 -30.83 29.29
C SER A 14 23.09 -29.86 28.30
N ALA A 15 23.95 -29.19 27.54
CA ALA A 15 23.59 -28.32 26.43
C ALA A 15 22.83 -29.14 25.37
N ALA A 16 21.50 -29.22 25.53
CA ALA A 16 20.63 -29.50 24.41
C ALA A 16 20.64 -28.25 23.52
N SER A 17 21.51 -28.26 22.52
CA SER A 17 21.48 -27.37 21.37
C SER A 17 20.18 -27.64 20.58
N HIS A 18 19.03 -27.29 21.18
CA HIS A 18 17.86 -26.93 20.41
C HIS A 18 18.20 -25.58 19.80
N ARG A 19 18.84 -25.60 18.62
CA ARG A 19 18.65 -24.49 17.68
C ARG A 19 17.14 -24.36 17.52
N PRO A 20 16.49 -23.27 18.00
CA PRO A 20 15.13 -23.03 17.57
C PRO A 20 15.20 -22.99 16.04
N ALA A 21 14.34 -23.76 15.37
CA ALA A 21 14.17 -23.62 13.95
C ALA A 21 13.88 -22.14 13.70
N ASN A 22 14.88 -21.43 13.18
CA ASN A 22 14.77 -20.01 12.92
C ASN A 22 13.77 -19.90 11.77
N LEU A 23 12.50 -19.72 12.09
CA LEU A 23 11.41 -19.55 11.13
C LEU A 23 11.62 -18.32 10.23
N ASN A 24 12.62 -17.47 10.52
CA ASN A 24 13.06 -16.41 9.61
C ASN A 24 13.98 -16.91 8.47
N ASN A 25 14.38 -18.19 8.47
CA ASN A 25 15.23 -18.81 7.44
C ASN A 25 14.46 -19.80 6.55
N VAL A 26 13.16 -19.56 6.36
CA VAL A 26 12.43 -20.15 5.23
C VAL A 26 12.44 -19.09 4.13
N PRO A 27 13.00 -19.35 2.93
CA PRO A 27 13.12 -18.33 1.91
C PRO A 27 11.73 -17.85 1.46
N PHE A 28 11.39 -16.60 1.76
CA PHE A 28 10.26 -15.91 1.12
C PHE A 28 10.49 -15.88 -0.37
N ARG A 29 9.75 -16.71 -1.09
CA ARG A 29 9.78 -16.76 -2.54
C ARG A 29 8.56 -15.97 -3.02
N CYS A 30 8.69 -14.64 -3.09
CA CYS A 30 7.74 -13.79 -3.82
C CYS A 30 7.80 -14.21 -5.32
N HIS A 31 7.03 -15.23 -5.70
CA HIS A 31 7.08 -15.86 -7.02
C HIS A 31 6.18 -15.11 -8.00
N LEU A 32 6.60 -13.92 -8.48
CA LEU A 32 5.79 -13.04 -9.34
C LEU A 32 5.07 -13.83 -10.45
N PRO A 33 3.75 -14.10 -10.40
CA PRO A 33 3.04 -14.61 -11.56
C PRO A 33 3.07 -13.51 -12.62
N PRO A 34 2.98 -13.87 -13.90
CA PRO A 34 2.84 -12.88 -14.96
C PRO A 34 1.68 -11.94 -14.64
N PRO A 35 1.82 -10.63 -14.91
CA PRO A 35 0.73 -9.68 -14.68
C PRO A 35 -0.54 -10.17 -15.37
N PRO A 36 -1.74 -9.98 -14.79
CA PRO A 36 -2.97 -10.33 -15.47
C PRO A 36 -3.01 -9.59 -16.81
N PHE A 37 -3.21 -10.34 -17.90
CA PHE A 37 -3.40 -9.78 -19.23
C PHE A 37 -4.54 -8.77 -19.14
N ARG A 38 -4.21 -7.47 -19.14
CA ARG A 38 -5.23 -6.43 -19.31
C ARG A 38 -5.71 -6.56 -20.74
N PRO A 39 -6.99 -6.91 -21.00
CA PRO A 39 -7.51 -6.81 -22.35
C PRO A 39 -7.34 -5.36 -22.80
N ARG A 40 -6.64 -5.17 -23.91
CA ARG A 40 -6.49 -3.88 -24.59
C ARG A 40 -7.90 -3.34 -24.83
N PRO A 41 -8.23 -2.09 -24.47
CA PRO A 41 -9.56 -1.57 -24.76
C PRO A 41 -9.74 -1.59 -26.28
N SER A 42 -10.65 -2.44 -26.74
CA SER A 42 -11.13 -2.44 -28.12
C SER A 42 -11.64 -1.04 -28.42
N SER A 43 -11.02 -0.39 -29.42
CA SER A 43 -11.41 0.93 -29.90
C SER A 43 -12.91 0.97 -30.16
N LEU A 44 -13.66 1.63 -29.28
CA LEU A 44 -15.01 2.07 -29.62
C LEU A 44 -14.83 3.37 -30.40
N VAL A 45 -14.78 3.24 -31.72
CA VAL A 45 -14.89 4.38 -32.63
C VAL A 45 -16.33 4.90 -32.50
N THR A 46 -16.52 6.02 -31.81
CA THR A 46 -17.80 6.72 -31.87
C THR A 46 -17.85 7.47 -33.19
N MET A 47 -18.63 6.93 -34.13
CA MET A 47 -19.05 7.61 -35.35
C MET A 47 -19.67 8.97 -34.99
N ILE A 48 -19.07 10.04 -35.51
CA ILE A 48 -19.62 11.39 -35.50
C ILE A 48 -20.55 11.49 -36.73
N PRO A 49 -21.86 11.72 -36.59
CA PRO A 49 -22.69 12.03 -37.74
C PRO A 49 -22.49 13.49 -38.16
N ASP A 50 -21.94 13.67 -39.35
CA ASP A 50 -22.00 14.90 -40.15
C ASP A 50 -23.47 15.20 -40.49
N LYS A 51 -23.99 16.34 -40.01
CA LYS A 51 -25.24 16.92 -40.52
C LYS A 51 -25.13 18.43 -40.60
N GLY A 52 -24.91 18.89 -41.83
CA GLY A 52 -25.90 19.71 -42.52
C GLY A 52 -25.85 21.20 -42.25
N ALA A 53 -25.12 21.90 -43.13
CA ALA A 53 -25.30 23.32 -43.39
C ALA A 53 -26.77 23.62 -43.81
N ALA A 54 -27.40 24.57 -43.12
CA ALA A 54 -28.62 25.22 -43.58
C ALA A 54 -28.51 26.73 -43.33
N LEU A 55 -29.09 27.46 -44.27
CA LEU A 55 -28.73 28.79 -44.71
C LEU A 55 -29.79 29.82 -44.26
N ARG A 56 -29.31 31.04 -43.95
CA ARG A 56 -29.94 32.37 -44.13
C ARG A 56 -30.96 32.96 -43.12
N ARG A 57 -30.58 34.20 -42.74
CA ARG A 57 -31.28 35.51 -42.84
C ARG A 57 -31.76 36.17 -41.52
N GLY A 58 -31.12 37.30 -41.20
CA GLY A 58 -31.81 38.57 -40.94
C GLY A 58 -31.74 39.16 -39.52
N ARG A 59 -31.07 40.33 -39.41
CA ARG A 59 -31.37 41.58 -38.64
C ARG A 59 -31.98 41.41 -37.21
N SER A 60 -31.55 42.06 -36.13
CA SER A 60 -31.07 43.44 -35.92
C SER A 60 -30.48 43.60 -34.50
N LEU A 61 -29.69 44.66 -34.35
CA LEU A 61 -29.15 45.33 -33.16
C LEU A 61 -29.96 45.18 -31.84
N ALA A 62 -29.28 44.85 -30.73
CA ALA A 62 -29.09 45.73 -29.56
C ALA A 62 -28.54 44.99 -28.31
N ALA A 63 -27.62 45.69 -27.64
CA ALA A 63 -27.46 45.79 -26.17
C ALA A 63 -26.76 44.69 -25.34
N ARG A 64 -25.62 45.14 -24.78
CA ARG A 64 -25.18 45.02 -23.37
C ARG A 64 -24.53 43.72 -22.88
N SER A 65 -23.23 43.87 -22.63
CA SER A 65 -22.51 43.50 -21.39
C SER A 65 -22.87 42.20 -20.68
N MET A 66 -22.00 41.20 -20.79
CA MET A 66 -21.19 40.66 -19.69
C MET A 66 -20.44 39.44 -20.19
N SER A 67 -19.12 39.41 -19.98
CA SER A 67 -18.27 38.25 -20.23
C SER A 67 -18.69 37.13 -19.28
N SER A 68 -19.73 36.38 -19.65
CA SER A 68 -20.07 35.12 -19.01
C SER A 68 -19.11 34.07 -19.55
N SER A 69 -17.91 34.04 -19.00
CA SER A 69 -17.05 32.87 -19.03
C SER A 69 -17.86 31.73 -18.44
N SER A 70 -18.48 30.90 -19.28
CA SER A 70 -19.09 29.65 -18.84
C SER A 70 -18.00 28.84 -18.15
N PRO A 71 -18.07 28.57 -16.84
CA PRO A 71 -17.17 27.60 -16.25
C PRO A 71 -17.61 26.25 -16.80
N SER A 72 -16.81 25.70 -17.70
CA SER A 72 -16.85 24.28 -18.04
C SER A 72 -16.84 23.46 -16.73
N PRO A 73 -17.68 22.42 -16.58
CA PRO A 73 -17.82 21.63 -15.34
C PRO A 73 -16.63 20.69 -15.07
N SER A 74 -15.41 21.05 -15.51
CA SER A 74 -14.20 20.24 -15.40
C SER A 74 -13.48 20.38 -14.04
N SER A 75 -13.99 21.19 -13.11
CA SER A 75 -13.25 21.60 -11.90
C SER A 75 -13.51 20.75 -10.64
N SER A 76 -14.42 19.78 -10.68
CA SER A 76 -14.78 18.98 -9.49
C SER A 76 -13.91 17.72 -9.31
N SER A 77 -13.28 17.21 -10.37
CA SER A 77 -12.47 15.99 -10.31
C SER A 77 -11.10 16.21 -9.65
N SER A 78 -10.52 17.41 -9.80
CA SER A 78 -9.20 17.74 -9.25
C SER A 78 -9.18 17.79 -7.73
N SER A 79 -10.28 18.17 -7.07
CA SER A 79 -10.36 18.25 -5.61
C SER A 79 -10.48 16.89 -4.92
N PHE A 80 -10.93 15.84 -5.63
CA PHE A 80 -11.12 14.53 -5.01
C PHE A 80 -9.79 13.76 -4.90
N GLY A 81 -8.95 13.87 -5.94
CA GLY A 81 -7.61 13.29 -5.92
C GLY A 81 -6.74 13.84 -4.79
N SER A 82 -6.74 15.17 -4.60
CA SER A 82 -5.97 15.81 -3.54
C SER A 82 -6.44 15.41 -2.13
N ARG A 83 -7.75 15.25 -1.92
CA ARG A 83 -8.30 14.75 -0.64
C ARG A 83 -7.88 13.31 -0.33
N LEU A 84 -7.82 12.44 -1.34
CA LEU A 84 -7.35 11.07 -1.15
C LEU A 84 -5.85 11.03 -0.85
N GLU A 85 -5.06 11.84 -1.55
CA GLU A 85 -3.62 11.96 -1.28
C GLU A 85 -3.36 12.45 0.15
N GLU A 86 -4.13 13.42 0.63
CA GLU A 86 -4.06 13.89 2.01
C GLU A 86 -4.49 12.81 3.02
N THR A 87 -5.53 12.05 2.69
CA THR A 87 -5.97 10.91 3.51
C THR A 87 -4.86 9.86 3.64
N VAL A 88 -4.20 9.50 2.54
CA VAL A 88 -3.05 8.59 2.53
C VAL A 88 -1.92 9.11 3.41
N LYS A 89 -1.53 10.38 3.23
CA LYS A 89 -0.48 11.01 4.05
C LYS A 89 -0.85 11.02 5.53
N LYS A 90 -2.12 11.31 5.86
CA LYS A 90 -2.63 11.29 7.23
C LYS A 90 -2.53 9.88 7.84
N THR A 91 -2.99 8.85 7.13
CA THR A 91 -2.88 7.46 7.59
C THR A 91 -1.42 7.06 7.83
N ILE A 92 -0.52 7.42 6.91
CA ILE A 92 0.92 7.14 7.01
C ILE A 92 1.57 7.86 8.21
N ALA A 93 1.04 9.03 8.59
CA ALA A 93 1.52 9.79 9.75
C ALA A 93 0.94 9.27 11.08
N ASP A 94 -0.32 8.80 11.07
CA ASP A 94 -1.02 8.31 12.26
C ASP A 94 -0.54 6.91 12.68
N HIS A 95 -0.21 6.07 11.71
CA HIS A 95 0.23 4.70 11.95
C HIS A 95 1.70 4.50 11.57
N PRO A 96 2.52 3.87 12.41
CA PRO A 96 3.94 3.69 12.13
C PRO A 96 4.20 2.72 10.98
N ILE A 97 3.26 1.81 10.69
CA ILE A 97 3.35 0.86 9.58
C ILE A 97 1.99 0.79 8.89
N VAL A 98 1.98 1.04 7.59
CA VAL A 98 0.77 1.00 6.76
C VAL A 98 1.03 0.12 5.54
N ILE A 99 0.09 -0.76 5.24
CA ILE A 99 0.13 -1.67 4.09
C ILE A 99 -1.14 -1.46 3.29
N TYR A 100 -1.00 -0.97 2.06
CA TYR A 100 -2.08 -0.99 1.09
C TYR A 100 -2.06 -2.31 0.33
N SER A 101 -3.15 -3.08 0.46
CA SER A 101 -3.27 -4.43 -0.09
C SER A 101 -4.54 -4.62 -0.89
N LYS A 102 -4.68 -5.83 -1.46
CA LYS A 102 -5.96 -6.36 -1.93
C LYS A 102 -6.19 -7.75 -1.35
N THR A 103 -7.44 -8.07 -1.03
CA THR A 103 -7.84 -9.34 -0.39
C THR A 103 -7.47 -10.56 -1.23
N TRP A 104 -7.63 -10.46 -2.55
CA TRP A 104 -7.40 -11.53 -3.52
C TRP A 104 -5.93 -11.63 -4.00
N CYS A 105 -5.01 -10.87 -3.44
CA CYS A 105 -3.61 -10.81 -3.89
C CYS A 105 -2.68 -11.64 -3.00
N SER A 106 -2.06 -12.68 -3.57
CA SER A 106 -1.10 -13.54 -2.88
C SER A 106 0.11 -12.79 -2.29
N TYR A 107 0.68 -11.82 -3.01
CA TYR A 107 1.78 -10.97 -2.50
C TYR A 107 1.40 -10.20 -1.24
N SER A 108 0.17 -9.71 -1.20
CA SER A 108 -0.32 -8.95 -0.05
C SER A 108 -0.42 -9.84 1.18
N MET A 109 -0.89 -11.09 1.01
CA MET A 109 -0.95 -12.07 2.09
C MET A 109 0.44 -12.46 2.60
N GLU A 110 1.42 -12.57 1.70
CA GLU A 110 2.80 -12.91 2.06
C GLU A 110 3.44 -11.81 2.93
N VAL A 111 3.26 -10.53 2.55
CA VAL A 111 3.74 -9.38 3.33
C VAL A 111 3.05 -9.30 4.70
N LYS A 112 1.73 -9.48 4.78
CA LYS A 112 1.02 -9.51 6.07
C LYS A 112 1.54 -10.63 6.98
N SER A 113 1.76 -11.80 6.40
CA SER A 113 2.33 -12.94 7.13
C SER A 113 3.75 -12.65 7.62
N LEU A 114 4.54 -11.88 6.86
CA LEU A 114 5.90 -11.50 7.23
C LEU A 114 5.89 -10.60 8.46
N PHE A 115 5.07 -9.55 8.48
CA PHE A 115 4.92 -8.69 9.66
C PHE A 115 4.38 -9.46 10.87
N LYS A 116 3.43 -10.39 10.66
CA LYS A 116 2.93 -11.26 11.73
C LYS A 116 4.03 -12.13 12.35
N ARG A 117 4.95 -12.68 11.55
CA ARG A 117 6.09 -13.46 12.05
C ARG A 117 7.13 -12.62 12.77
N VAL A 118 7.28 -11.36 12.38
CA VAL A 118 8.15 -10.40 13.08
C VAL A 118 7.53 -9.94 14.42
N GLY A 119 6.27 -10.29 14.69
CA GLY A 119 5.59 -9.93 15.94
C GLY A 119 5.05 -8.50 15.92
N VAL A 120 4.74 -7.96 14.74
CA VAL A 120 4.26 -6.58 14.58
C VAL A 120 2.90 -6.55 13.88
N GLN A 121 2.01 -5.68 14.36
CA GLN A 121 0.68 -5.46 13.78
C GLN A 121 0.69 -4.20 12.90
N PRO A 122 0.76 -4.35 11.56
CA PRO A 122 0.66 -3.22 10.64
C PRO A 122 -0.80 -2.79 10.44
N GLN A 123 -1.02 -1.52 10.11
CA GLN A 123 -2.31 -1.06 9.63
C GLN A 123 -2.52 -1.52 8.18
N VAL A 124 -3.58 -2.28 7.92
CA VAL A 124 -3.88 -2.84 6.58
C VAL A 124 -5.07 -2.12 5.98
N ILE A 125 -4.92 -1.64 4.75
CA ILE A 125 -5.99 -1.00 3.98
C ILE A 125 -6.23 -1.81 2.70
N GLU A 126 -7.36 -2.49 2.65
CA GLU A 126 -7.79 -3.26 1.48
C GLU A 126 -8.43 -2.33 0.44
N LEU A 127 -7.74 -2.13 -0.68
CA LEU A 127 -8.22 -1.24 -1.73
C LEU A 127 -9.49 -1.76 -2.42
N ASP A 128 -9.70 -3.07 -2.44
CA ASP A 128 -10.88 -3.68 -3.08
C ASP A 128 -12.15 -3.57 -2.22
N GLU A 129 -12.03 -3.49 -0.90
CA GLU A 129 -13.18 -3.32 0.01
C GLU A 129 -13.72 -1.88 0.03
N LEU A 130 -12.92 -0.91 -0.42
CA LEU A 130 -13.30 0.51 -0.50
C LEU A 130 -14.25 0.84 -1.67
N GLY A 131 -14.66 -0.15 -2.46
CA GLY A 131 -15.59 0.03 -3.58
C GLY A 131 -15.11 1.09 -4.60
N PRO A 132 -15.89 2.14 -4.90
CA PRO A 132 -15.55 3.15 -5.91
C PRO A 132 -14.35 4.03 -5.53
N GLN A 133 -13.99 4.07 -4.24
CA GLN A 133 -12.83 4.82 -3.74
C GLN A 133 -11.51 4.09 -4.01
N GLY A 134 -11.53 2.75 -4.04
CA GLY A 134 -10.35 1.90 -4.19
C GLY A 134 -9.46 2.25 -5.39
N PRO A 135 -10.00 2.27 -6.62
CA PRO A 135 -9.23 2.64 -7.81
C PRO A 135 -8.70 4.07 -7.79
N GLN A 136 -9.40 4.98 -7.11
CA GLN A 136 -8.99 6.38 -7.00
C GLN A 136 -7.85 6.53 -5.99
N LEU A 137 -7.93 5.81 -4.87
CA LEU A 137 -6.87 5.71 -3.88
C LEU A 137 -5.61 5.04 -4.47
N GLN A 138 -5.79 4.03 -5.32
CA GLN A 138 -4.69 3.39 -6.03
C GLN A 138 -3.95 4.38 -6.96
N LYS A 139 -4.68 5.26 -7.66
CA LYS A 139 -4.08 6.34 -8.45
C LYS A 139 -3.40 7.40 -7.58
N ALA A 140 -3.98 7.74 -6.42
CA ALA A 140 -3.35 8.64 -5.48
C ALA A 140 -2.02 8.07 -4.95
N LEU A 141 -1.99 6.77 -4.61
CA LEU A 141 -0.77 6.08 -4.22
C LEU A 141 0.28 6.11 -5.33
N GLU A 142 -0.11 5.85 -6.58
CA GLU A 142 0.79 5.95 -7.74
C GLU A 142 1.40 7.35 -7.89
N ARG A 143 0.63 8.41 -7.64
CA ARG A 143 1.15 9.80 -7.68
C ARG A 143 2.13 10.08 -6.53
N LEU A 144 1.88 9.52 -5.35
CA LEU A 144 2.71 9.75 -4.17
C LEU A 144 4.01 8.95 -4.18
N THR A 145 3.96 7.69 -4.63
CA THR A 145 5.10 6.77 -4.55
C THR A 145 5.69 6.40 -5.90
N GLY A 146 5.02 6.71 -7.01
CA GLY A 146 5.34 6.19 -8.34
C GLY A 146 4.93 4.73 -8.55
N GLN A 147 4.33 4.07 -7.54
CA GLN A 147 4.02 2.65 -7.58
C GLN A 147 2.50 2.39 -7.58
N HIS A 148 1.98 1.93 -8.72
CA HIS A 148 0.58 1.51 -8.84
C HIS A 148 0.33 0.08 -8.29
N THR A 149 1.36 -0.75 -8.13
CA THR A 149 1.22 -2.16 -7.72
C THR A 149 1.00 -2.32 -6.23
N VAL A 150 0.09 -3.23 -5.87
CA VAL A 150 -0.04 -3.75 -4.51
C VAL A 150 0.86 -4.99 -4.34
N PRO A 151 1.39 -5.26 -3.14
CA PRO A 151 1.29 -4.45 -1.93
C PRO A 151 2.14 -3.17 -2.04
N ASN A 152 1.72 -2.11 -1.35
CA ASN A 152 2.49 -0.88 -1.18
C ASN A 152 2.68 -0.65 0.33
N VAL A 153 3.93 -0.69 0.78
CA VAL A 153 4.30 -0.75 2.21
C VAL A 153 4.98 0.56 2.63
N PHE A 154 4.51 1.11 3.75
CA PHE A 154 5.07 2.29 4.40
C PHE A 154 5.49 1.97 5.83
N ILE A 155 6.68 2.43 6.22
CA ILE A 155 7.23 2.27 7.57
C ILE A 155 7.81 3.60 8.02
N GLY A 156 7.36 4.13 9.16
CA GLY A 156 7.83 5.38 9.75
C GLY A 156 7.69 6.57 8.80
N GLY A 157 6.58 6.64 8.05
CA GLY A 157 6.36 7.70 7.07
C GLY A 157 7.06 7.51 5.71
N LYS A 158 7.91 6.48 5.55
CA LYS A 158 8.69 6.24 4.34
C LYS A 158 8.12 5.10 3.51
N HIS A 159 8.07 5.28 2.20
CA HIS A 159 7.71 4.23 1.25
C HIS A 159 8.86 3.22 1.12
N ILE A 160 8.56 1.95 1.37
CA ILE A 160 9.52 0.83 1.29
C ILE A 160 9.44 0.13 -0.08
N GLY A 161 8.23 0.02 -0.66
CA GLY A 161 8.00 -0.65 -1.94
C GLY A 161 7.01 -1.82 -1.82
N GLY A 162 7.25 -2.88 -2.58
CA GLY A 162 6.38 -4.05 -2.67
C GLY A 162 6.82 -5.26 -1.83
N CYS A 163 6.31 -6.45 -2.17
CA CYS A 163 6.67 -7.72 -1.51
C CYS A 163 8.17 -7.95 -1.55
N THR A 164 8.74 -7.88 -2.75
CA THR A 164 10.15 -8.17 -2.99
C THR A 164 11.05 -7.23 -2.21
N ASP A 165 10.74 -5.94 -2.17
CA ASP A 165 11.53 -4.95 -1.43
C ASP A 165 11.45 -5.20 0.07
N THR A 166 10.25 -5.45 0.59
CA THR A 166 10.03 -5.75 2.01
C THR A 166 10.77 -7.02 2.44
N VAL A 167 10.70 -8.07 1.64
CA VAL A 167 11.40 -9.34 1.89
C VAL A 167 12.92 -9.16 1.87
N LYS A 168 13.45 -8.46 0.86
CA LYS A 168 14.89 -8.14 0.78
C LYS A 168 15.34 -7.37 2.01
N LEU A 169 14.54 -6.40 2.46
CA LEU A 169 14.85 -5.55 3.62
C LEU A 169 14.83 -6.37 4.92
N HIS A 170 13.91 -7.34 5.05
CA HIS A 170 13.92 -8.31 6.14
C HIS A 170 15.15 -9.23 6.12
N GLN A 171 15.51 -9.78 4.95
CA GLN A 171 16.68 -10.65 4.80
C GLN A 171 17.99 -9.94 5.14
N LYS A 172 18.07 -8.63 4.91
CA LYS A 172 19.22 -7.79 5.31
C LYS A 172 19.24 -7.45 6.80
N GLY A 173 18.19 -7.76 7.56
CA GLY A 173 18.04 -7.35 8.97
C GLY A 173 17.70 -5.86 9.15
N GLU A 174 17.62 -5.08 8.07
CA GLU A 174 17.28 -3.65 8.11
C GLU A 174 15.85 -3.42 8.59
N LEU A 175 14.95 -4.39 8.39
CA LEU A 175 13.54 -4.23 8.73
C LEU A 175 13.38 -4.11 10.23
N THR A 176 13.99 -5.03 10.97
CA THR A 176 14.00 -5.01 12.43
C THR A 176 14.68 -3.75 12.96
N ALA A 177 15.78 -3.31 12.34
CA ALA A 177 16.46 -2.06 12.73
C ALA A 177 15.56 -0.82 12.57
N LEU A 178 14.77 -0.74 11.49
CA LEU A 178 13.79 0.34 11.29
C LEU A 178 12.67 0.30 12.33
N LEU A 179 12.17 -0.90 12.65
CA LEU A 179 11.13 -1.09 13.67
C LEU A 179 11.62 -0.70 15.06
N SER A 180 12.83 -1.11 15.43
CA SER A 180 13.47 -0.72 16.70
C SER A 180 13.69 0.79 16.78
N LYS A 181 14.06 1.45 15.68
CA LYS A 181 14.21 2.91 15.62
C LYS A 181 12.88 3.65 15.87
N LEU A 182 11.76 3.03 15.52
CA LEU A 182 10.41 3.55 15.74
C LEU A 182 9.84 3.14 17.11
N ASN A 183 10.63 2.49 17.97
CA ASN A 183 10.22 1.96 19.27
C ASN A 183 9.02 1.00 19.20
N ILE A 184 8.84 0.31 18.06
CA ILE A 184 7.81 -0.71 17.92
C ILE A 184 8.36 -2.00 18.50
N GLY A 185 7.76 -2.44 19.61
CA GLY A 185 8.10 -3.73 20.23
C GLY A 185 7.80 -4.86 19.25
N THR A 186 8.83 -5.61 18.88
CA THR A 186 8.65 -6.91 18.22
C THR A 186 8.42 -7.92 19.33
N GLU A 187 7.16 -8.31 19.57
CA GLU A 187 6.87 -9.39 20.51
C GLU A 187 7.26 -10.71 19.84
N ASN A 188 8.42 -11.24 20.22
CA ASN A 188 8.98 -12.51 19.75
C ASN A 188 9.09 -13.48 20.92
#